data_AF-A0A645IAF2-F1
#
_entry.id   AF-A0A645IAF2-F1
#
_cell.length_a   1.000
_cell.length_b   1.000
_cell.length_c   1.000
_cell.angle_alpha   90.00
_cell.angle_beta   90.00
_cell.angle_gamma   90.00
#
_symmetry.space_group_name_H-M   'P 1'
#
loop_
_entity.id
_entity.type
_entity.pdbx_description
1 polymer ?
#
loop_
_entity_poly.entity_id
_entity_poly.type
_entity_poly.pdbx_seq_one_letter_code
_entity_poly.pdbx_strand_id
1 'polypeptide(L)'
;MFPGEKAEKLSAKNLELIEEIADRTAYIKEHVDAMIEARKVANKIESEREKAVVYHDKIVPMLEEIRYHIDKLELIVDNQMWTLPKYRELLFIR
;
A
#
# COMPACT_ATOMS: atom_id res chain seq x y z
N MET A 1 32.78 18.72 -2.48
CA MET A 1 32.19 17.47 -3.02
C MET A 1 32.45 16.36 -2.01
N PHE A 2 31.49 15.48 -1.74
CA PHE A 2 31.72 14.36 -0.82
C PHE A 2 32.84 13.44 -1.37
N PRO A 3 33.69 12.85 -0.52
CA PRO A 3 34.64 11.82 -0.96
C PRO A 3 33.89 10.68 -1.67
N GLY A 4 34.46 10.13 -2.76
CA GLY A 4 33.77 9.14 -3.62
C GLY A 4 33.19 7.94 -2.86
N GLU A 5 33.93 7.42 -1.88
CA GLU A 5 33.50 6.31 -1.02
C GLU A 5 32.28 6.67 -0.14
N LYS A 6 32.17 7.94 0.30
CA LYS A 6 31.03 8.45 1.06
C LYS A 6 29.82 8.69 0.14
N ALA A 7 30.05 9.08 -1.11
CA ALA A 7 28.99 9.25 -2.12
C ALA A 7 28.37 7.90 -2.51
N GLU A 8 29.18 6.87 -2.77
CA GLU A 8 28.71 5.51 -3.09
C GLU A 8 27.87 4.91 -1.95
N LYS A 9 28.32 5.08 -0.71
CA LYS A 9 27.59 4.59 0.47
C LYS A 9 26.25 5.30 0.68
N LEU A 10 26.16 6.58 0.32
CA LEU A 10 24.91 7.35 0.37
C LEU A 10 23.98 6.96 -0.78
N SER A 11 24.50 6.77 -2.00
CA SER A 11 23.68 6.37 -3.15
C SER A 11 23.14 4.95 -3.01
N ALA A 12 23.89 4.02 -2.40
CA ALA A 12 23.44 2.65 -2.19
C ALA A 12 22.13 2.58 -1.39
N LYS A 13 22.02 3.32 -0.28
CA LYS A 13 20.78 3.39 0.50
C LYS A 13 19.61 4.02 -0.24
N ASN A 14 19.89 5.03 -1.06
CA ASN A 14 18.85 5.67 -1.86
C ASN A 14 18.30 4.71 -2.93
N LEU A 15 19.18 3.89 -3.54
CA LEU A 15 18.77 2.86 -4.50
C LEU A 15 17.91 1.80 -3.84
N GLU A 16 18.31 1.28 -2.67
CA GLU A 16 17.50 0.32 -1.90
C GLU A 16 16.09 0.86 -1.60
N LEU A 17 15.98 2.13 -1.21
CA LEU A 17 14.67 2.77 -0.96
C LEU A 17 13.84 2.91 -2.23
N ILE A 18 14.46 3.26 -3.36
CA ILE A 18 13.75 3.38 -4.64
C ILE A 18 13.20 2.02 -5.08
N GLU A 19 14.00 0.97 -4.97
CA GLU A 19 13.58 -0.41 -5.27
C GLU A 19 12.42 -0.83 -4.36
N GLU A 20 12.53 -0.59 -3.05
CA GLU A 20 11.47 -0.91 -2.10
C GLU A 20 10.16 -0.17 -2.42
N ILE A 21 10.22 1.11 -2.78
CA ILE A 21 9.05 1.88 -3.20
C ILE A 21 8.44 1.29 -4.47
N ALA A 22 9.26 0.97 -5.47
CA ALA A 22 8.81 0.44 -6.75
C ALA A 22 8.10 -0.91 -6.56
N ASP A 23 8.71 -1.83 -5.80
CA ASP A 23 8.15 -3.15 -5.53
C ASP A 23 6.83 -3.06 -4.77
N ARG A 24 6.76 -2.21 -3.73
CA ARG A 24 5.53 -2.02 -2.97
C ARG A 24 4.42 -1.40 -3.82
N THR A 25 4.75 -0.44 -4.67
CA THR A 25 3.79 0.22 -5.56
C THR A 25 3.27 -0.77 -6.62
N ALA A 26 4.13 -1.60 -7.18
CA ALA A 26 3.75 -2.66 -8.11
C ALA A 26 2.80 -3.67 -7.44
N TYR A 27 3.17 -4.14 -6.24
CA TYR A 27 2.35 -5.07 -5.46
C TYR A 27 0.95 -4.50 -5.18
N ILE A 28 0.87 -3.26 -4.70
CA ILE A 28 -0.42 -2.58 -4.43
C ILE A 28 -1.27 -2.54 -5.69
N LYS A 29 -0.70 -2.16 -6.83
CA LYS A 29 -1.44 -2.06 -8.09
C LYS A 29 -2.01 -3.41 -8.51
N GLU A 30 -1.20 -4.46 -8.48
CA GLU A 30 -1.62 -5.81 -8.82
C GLU A 30 -2.74 -6.33 -7.90
N HIS A 31 -2.60 -6.12 -6.59
CA HIS A 31 -3.58 -6.60 -5.60
C HIS A 31 -4.87 -5.79 -5.65
N VAL A 32 -4.81 -4.50 -5.95
CA VAL A 32 -6.00 -3.66 -6.20
C VAL A 32 -6.75 -4.17 -7.43
N ASP A 33 -6.06 -4.45 -8.54
CA ASP A 33 -6.69 -4.99 -9.74
C ASP A 33 -7.34 -6.36 -9.48
N ALA A 34 -6.65 -7.25 -8.76
CA ALA A 34 -7.20 -8.54 -8.33
C ALA A 34 -8.42 -8.38 -7.41
N MET A 35 -8.39 -7.43 -6.48
CA MET A 35 -9.51 -7.14 -5.57
C MET A 35 -10.71 -6.61 -6.35
N ILE A 36 -10.49 -5.78 -7.38
CA ILE A 36 -11.56 -5.29 -8.26
C ILE A 36 -12.24 -6.45 -8.98
N GLU A 37 -11.47 -7.41 -9.52
CA GLU A 37 -12.04 -8.60 -10.16
C GLU A 37 -12.81 -9.48 -9.17
N ALA A 38 -12.26 -9.69 -7.96
CA ALA A 38 -12.96 -10.41 -6.90
C ALA A 38 -14.30 -9.74 -6.52
N ARG A 39 -14.34 -8.40 -6.44
CA ARG A 39 -15.57 -7.63 -6.19
C ARG A 39 -16.58 -7.77 -7.32
N LYS A 40 -16.14 -7.81 -8.59
CA LYS A 40 -17.03 -8.05 -9.73
C LYS A 40 -17.71 -9.41 -9.64
N VAL A 41 -16.99 -10.44 -9.19
CA VAL A 41 -17.57 -11.77 -8.97
C VAL A 41 -18.54 -11.74 -7.78
N ALA A 42 -18.15 -11.16 -6.66
CA ALA A 42 -18.98 -11.05 -5.46
C ALA A 42 -20.30 -10.30 -5.71
N ASN A 43 -20.27 -9.25 -6.54
CA ASN A 43 -21.46 -8.46 -6.87
C ASN A 43 -22.50 -9.19 -7.72
N LYS A 44 -22.14 -10.29 -8.38
CA LYS A 44 -23.07 -11.12 -9.15
C LYS A 44 -23.87 -12.09 -8.29
N ILE A 45 -23.55 -12.21 -7.00
CA ILE A 45 -24.25 -13.08 -6.06
C ILE A 45 -25.61 -12.44 -5.72
N GLU A 46 -26.70 -13.14 -6.00
CA GLU A 46 -28.07 -12.67 -5.74
C GLU A 46 -28.43 -12.72 -4.24
N SER A 47 -27.89 -13.70 -3.52
CA SER A 47 -28.09 -13.83 -2.07
C SER A 47 -27.24 -12.82 -1.30
N GLU A 48 -27.91 -11.88 -0.62
CA GLU A 48 -27.23 -10.87 0.21
C GLU A 48 -26.40 -11.49 1.33
N ARG A 49 -26.83 -12.63 1.87
CA ARG A 49 -26.08 -13.34 2.91
C ARG A 49 -24.77 -13.91 2.37
N GLU A 50 -24.81 -14.55 1.20
CA GLU A 50 -23.62 -15.12 0.57
C GLU A 50 -22.67 -14.02 0.09
N LYS A 51 -23.22 -12.92 -0.42
CA LYS A 51 -22.46 -11.73 -0.78
C LYS A 51 -21.69 -11.20 0.44
N ALA A 52 -22.35 -11.04 1.59
CA ALA A 52 -21.71 -10.57 2.82
C ALA A 52 -20.56 -11.49 3.27
N VAL A 53 -20.75 -12.82 3.21
CA VAL A 53 -19.72 -13.80 3.55
C VAL A 53 -18.52 -13.67 2.60
N VAL A 54 -18.76 -13.56 1.29
CA VAL A 54 -17.67 -13.41 0.31
C VAL A 54 -16.89 -12.09 0.51
N TYR A 55 -17.59 -11.00 0.82
CA TYR A 55 -16.92 -9.73 1.12
C TYR A 55 -16.05 -9.83 2.36
N HIS A 56 -16.55 -10.45 3.43
CA HIS A 56 -15.80 -10.65 4.67
C HIS A 56 -14.61 -11.60 4.47
N ASP A 57 -14.81 -12.74 3.80
CA ASP A 57 -13.78 -13.80 3.75
C ASP A 57 -12.76 -13.60 2.63
N LYS A 58 -13.08 -12.82 1.58
CA LYS A 58 -12.19 -12.60 0.43
C LYS A 58 -11.76 -11.14 0.27
N ILE A 59 -12.70 -10.19 0.33
CA ILE A 59 -12.38 -8.79 0.01
C ILE A 59 -11.68 -8.09 1.18
N VAL A 60 -12.11 -8.34 2.42
CA VAL A 60 -11.47 -7.74 3.60
C VAL A 60 -10.00 -8.16 3.75
N PRO A 61 -9.63 -9.45 3.64
CA PRO A 61 -8.23 -9.86 3.70
C PRO A 61 -7.35 -9.22 2.62
N MET A 62 -7.84 -9.14 1.37
CA MET A 62 -7.11 -8.46 0.29
C MET A 62 -6.89 -6.97 0.60
N LEU A 63 -7.88 -6.32 1.22
CA LEU A 63 -7.75 -4.92 1.64
C LEU A 63 -6.68 -4.76 2.75
N GLU A 64 -6.63 -5.69 3.71
CA GLU A 64 -5.62 -5.69 4.78
C GLU A 64 -4.21 -5.87 4.23
N GLU A 65 -4.03 -6.75 3.23
CA GLU A 65 -2.75 -6.92 2.53
C GLU A 65 -2.33 -5.63 1.81
N ILE A 66 -3.22 -5.03 1.01
CA ILE A 66 -2.94 -3.76 0.33
C ILE A 66 -2.57 -2.67 1.35
N ARG A 67 -3.32 -2.59 2.45
CA ARG A 67 -3.08 -1.62 3.52
C ARG A 67 -1.72 -1.80 4.18
N TYR A 68 -1.29 -3.04 4.43
CA TYR A 68 0.03 -3.30 4.98
C TYR A 68 1.15 -2.70 4.10
N HIS A 69 1.04 -2.80 2.77
CA HIS A 69 2.02 -2.22 1.86
C HIS A 69 1.95 -0.68 1.83
N ILE A 70 0.75 -0.10 1.90
CA ILE A 70 0.54 1.36 1.99
C ILE A 70 1.16 1.92 3.28
N ASP A 71 0.90 1.28 4.42
CA ASP A 71 1.44 1.72 5.73
C ASP A 71 2.98 1.69 5.74
N LYS A 72 3.59 0.73 5.04
CA LYS A 72 5.06 0.68 4.87
C LYS A 72 5.58 1.79 3.95
N LEU A 73 4.86 2.10 2.88
CA LEU A 73 5.18 3.24 2.01
C LEU A 73 5.08 4.58 2.76
N GLU A 74 4.10 4.74 3.65
CA GLU A 74 3.92 5.95 4.47
C GLU A 74 5.13 6.27 5.37
N LEU A 75 5.87 5.23 5.79
CA LEU A 75 7.10 5.37 6.59
C LEU A 75 8.32 5.78 5.76
N ILE A 76 8.32 5.45 4.47
CA ILE A 76 9.45 5.67 3.55
C ILE A 76 9.30 7.03 2.83
N VAL A 77 8.07 7.37 2.43
CA VAL A 77 7.77 8.58 1.67
C VAL A 77 7.64 9.78 2.63
N ASP A 78 8.28 10.89 2.25
CA ASP A 78 8.20 12.14 3.00
C ASP A 78 6.74 12.63 3.11
N ASN A 79 6.38 13.17 4.28
CA ASN A 79 5.03 13.66 4.59
C ASN A 79 4.56 14.72 3.59
N GLN A 80 5.47 15.53 3.05
CA GLN A 80 5.13 16.58 2.09
C GLN A 80 4.62 16.06 0.74
N MET A 81 4.99 14.83 0.35
CA MET A 81 4.54 14.21 -0.90
C MET A 81 3.30 13.34 -0.72
N TRP A 82 2.89 13.07 0.53
CA TRP A 82 1.74 12.23 0.84
C TRP A 82 0.47 13.09 0.90
N THR A 83 -0.42 12.91 -0.07
CA THR A 83 -1.60 13.79 -0.25
C THR A 83 -2.76 13.49 0.70
N LEU A 84 -2.71 12.36 1.43
CA LEU A 84 -3.72 11.97 2.41
C LEU A 84 -3.23 12.30 3.83
N PRO A 85 -4.08 12.71 4.77
CA PRO A 85 -3.68 12.90 6.17
C PRO A 85 -3.12 11.61 6.75
N LYS A 86 -1.97 11.68 7.41
CA LYS A 86 -1.35 10.50 8.03
C LYS A 86 -2.20 9.98 9.18
N TYR A 87 -2.11 8.68 9.49
CA TYR A 87 -2.92 8.08 10.56
C TYR A 87 -2.71 8.78 11.91
N ARG A 88 -1.49 9.28 12.16
CA ARG A 88 -1.16 10.06 13.35
C ARG A 88 -1.85 11.43 13.36
N GLU A 89 -2.00 12.07 12.21
CA GLU A 89 -2.72 13.34 12.11
C GLU A 89 -4.21 13.10 12.39
N LEU A 90 -4.81 12.07 11.80
CA LEU A 90 -6.21 11.71 12.05
C LEU A 90 -6.51 11.40 13.53
N LEU A 91 -5.56 10.83 14.27
CA LEU A 91 -5.74 10.44 15.67
C LEU A 91 -5.38 11.55 16.67
N PHE A 92 -4.59 12.55 16.28
CA PHE A 92 -4.07 13.59 17.19
C PHE A 92 -4.43 15.03 16.78
N ILE A 93 -5.21 15.24 15.71
CA ILE A 93 -5.90 16.53 15.49
C ILE A 93 -6.95 16.69 16.61
N ARG A 94 -6.55 17.38 17.68
CA ARG A 94 -7.41 17.96 18.71
C ARG A 94 -7.00 19.39 18.95
#